data_AF-A0A7S3HKM1-F1
#
_entry.id   AF-A0A7S3HKM1-F1
#
_cell.length_a   1.000
_cell.length_b   1.000
_cell.length_c   1.000
_cell.angle_alpha   90.00
_cell.angle_beta   90.00
_cell.angle_gamma   90.00
#
_symmetry.space_group_name_H-M   'P 1'
#
loop_
_entity.id
_entity.type
_entity.pdbx_description
1 polymer ?
#
loop_
_entity_poly.entity_id
_entity_poly.type
_entity_poly.pdbx_seq_one_letter_code
_entity_poly.pdbx_strand_id
1 'polypeptide(L)'
;KCKTPDDLNNSSVMVLDILSGKVSPVPNSMAWVDVVDVARAHIAAYEHPEAGGRRFLCAADEVPTWTEVSGWLKEIGPSCPVVVDAPAAGEGARMTMDCSALKSLSGFTFKPLKETLRAQAESLVDLGFVGKL
;
A
#
# COMPACT_ATOMS: atom_id res chain seq x y z
N LYS A 1 -22.21 6.41 4.79
CA LYS A 1 -20.96 7.19 4.94
C LYS A 1 -20.16 6.53 6.06
N CYS A 2 -18.88 6.25 5.83
CA CYS A 2 -17.94 5.75 6.83
C CYS A 2 -17.82 6.83 7.92
N LYS A 3 -18.09 6.51 9.19
CA LYS A 3 -18.16 7.48 10.30
C LYS A 3 -17.21 7.14 11.44
N THR A 4 -16.86 5.88 11.62
CA THR A 4 -15.95 5.42 12.67
C THR A 4 -14.86 4.53 12.09
N PRO A 5 -13.71 4.37 12.78
CA PRO A 5 -12.66 3.46 12.32
C PRO A 5 -13.16 2.02 12.08
N ASP A 6 -14.19 1.57 12.81
CA ASP A 6 -14.83 0.25 12.62
C ASP A 6 -15.53 0.09 11.26
N ASP A 7 -15.83 1.19 10.57
CA ASP A 7 -16.40 1.18 9.23
C ASP A 7 -15.33 1.07 8.12
N LEU A 8 -14.03 1.14 8.48
CA LEU A 8 -12.92 1.05 7.54
C LEU A 8 -12.50 -0.40 7.31
N ASN A 9 -11.98 -0.69 6.12
CA ASN A 9 -11.32 -1.96 5.88
C ASN A 9 -9.94 -2.00 6.57
N ASN A 10 -9.39 -3.20 6.76
CA ASN A 10 -8.14 -3.40 7.49
C ASN A 10 -6.94 -2.62 6.90
N SER A 11 -6.82 -2.53 5.57
CA SER A 11 -5.71 -1.79 4.94
C SER A 11 -5.82 -0.29 5.17
N SER A 12 -7.04 0.26 5.23
CA SER A 12 -7.26 1.67 5.57
C SER A 12 -6.98 1.95 7.03
N VAL A 13 -7.39 1.06 7.95
CA VAL A 13 -7.07 1.15 9.38
C VAL A 13 -5.56 1.13 9.60
N MET A 14 -4.83 0.28 8.87
CA MET A 14 -3.37 0.20 8.94
C MET A 14 -2.70 1.53 8.59
N VAL A 15 -3.09 2.18 7.49
CA VAL A 15 -2.55 3.50 7.12
C VAL A 15 -2.98 4.58 8.13
N LEU A 16 -4.22 4.53 8.61
CA LEU A 16 -4.71 5.44 9.65
C LEU A 16 -3.91 5.32 10.95
N ASP A 17 -3.61 4.10 11.40
CA ASP A 17 -2.89 3.85 12.64
C ASP A 17 -1.43 4.34 12.54
N ILE A 18 -0.80 4.23 11.36
CA ILE A 18 0.52 4.82 11.10
C ILE A 18 0.45 6.35 11.12
N LEU A 19 -0.50 6.95 10.37
CA LEU A 19 -0.69 8.41 10.32
C LEU A 19 -1.03 9.01 11.70
N SER A 20 -1.73 8.28 12.55
CA SER A 20 -2.07 8.70 13.92
C SER A 20 -1.01 8.37 14.96
N GLY A 21 0.11 7.75 14.57
CA GLY A 21 1.22 7.41 15.48
C GLY A 21 0.89 6.33 16.50
N LYS A 22 -0.17 5.54 16.29
CA LYS A 22 -0.56 4.45 17.20
C LYS A 22 0.33 3.22 17.06
N VAL A 23 0.97 3.06 15.91
CA VAL A 23 1.87 1.95 15.61
C VAL A 23 3.23 2.48 15.19
N SER A 24 4.25 1.72 15.55
CA SER A 24 5.64 1.95 15.13
C SER A 24 6.04 0.93 14.07
N PRO A 25 7.07 1.22 13.25
CA PRO A 25 7.62 0.25 12.32
C PRO A 25 7.99 -1.07 13.00
N VAL A 26 7.64 -2.18 12.36
CA VAL A 26 8.03 -3.54 12.76
C VAL A 26 9.04 -4.13 11.75
N PRO A 27 9.81 -5.16 12.12
CA PRO A 27 10.73 -5.80 11.17
C PRO A 27 9.99 -6.38 9.95
N ASN A 28 10.75 -6.57 8.87
CA ASN A 28 10.39 -7.10 7.56
C ASN A 28 9.68 -6.12 6.62
N SER A 29 9.66 -6.45 5.32
CA SER A 29 8.83 -5.76 4.33
C SER A 29 7.49 -6.44 4.11
N MET A 30 6.58 -5.73 3.45
CA MET A 30 5.28 -6.24 3.01
C MET A 30 5.07 -5.88 1.55
N ALA A 31 4.42 -6.76 0.79
CA ALA A 31 3.99 -6.45 -0.57
C ALA A 31 2.67 -5.67 -0.52
N TRP A 32 2.59 -4.60 -1.32
CA TRP A 32 1.43 -3.73 -1.40
C TRP A 32 0.95 -3.64 -2.84
N VAL A 33 -0.30 -3.23 -3.03
CA VAL A 33 -0.87 -2.98 -4.36
C VAL A 33 -1.97 -1.93 -4.26
N ASP A 34 -2.11 -1.10 -5.28
CA ASP A 34 -3.27 -0.21 -5.41
C ASP A 34 -4.51 -1.04 -5.76
N VAL A 35 -5.65 -0.74 -5.12
CA VAL A 35 -6.91 -1.44 -5.42
C VAL A 35 -7.35 -1.25 -6.88
N VAL A 36 -7.00 -0.13 -7.50
CA VAL A 36 -7.24 0.12 -8.93
C VAL A 36 -6.42 -0.83 -9.79
N ASP A 37 -5.18 -1.15 -9.41
CA ASP A 37 -4.35 -2.11 -10.13
C ASP A 37 -4.85 -3.54 -9.95
N VAL A 38 -5.42 -3.89 -8.79
CA VAL A 38 -6.10 -5.18 -8.61
C VAL A 38 -7.27 -5.30 -9.58
N ALA A 39 -8.12 -4.26 -9.69
CA ALA A 39 -9.22 -4.25 -10.64
C ALA A 39 -8.74 -4.34 -12.09
N ARG A 40 -7.70 -3.58 -12.46
CA ARG A 40 -7.06 -3.67 -13.79
C ARG A 40 -6.48 -5.06 -14.06
N ALA A 41 -5.95 -5.74 -13.05
CA ALA A 41 -5.37 -7.07 -13.20
C ALA A 41 -6.45 -8.10 -13.51
N HIS A 42 -7.61 -7.99 -12.85
CA HIS A 42 -8.78 -8.81 -13.16
C HIS A 42 -9.29 -8.57 -14.58
N ILE A 43 -9.37 -7.30 -15.01
CA ILE A 43 -9.77 -6.96 -16.39
C ILE A 43 -8.76 -7.53 -17.40
N ALA A 44 -7.46 -7.32 -17.18
CA ALA A 44 -6.42 -7.83 -18.07
C ALA A 44 -6.47 -9.36 -18.18
N ALA A 45 -6.64 -10.07 -17.07
CA ALA A 45 -6.77 -11.53 -17.09
C ALA A 45 -8.04 -12.02 -17.80
N TYR A 46 -9.12 -11.23 -17.79
CA TYR A 46 -10.35 -11.55 -18.51
C TYR A 46 -10.23 -11.30 -20.02
N GLU A 47 -9.56 -10.22 -20.42
CA GLU A 47 -9.44 -9.79 -21.82
C GLU A 47 -8.40 -10.58 -22.62
N HIS A 48 -7.45 -11.23 -21.94
CA HIS A 48 -6.34 -11.96 -22.58
C HIS A 48 -6.54 -13.49 -22.45
N PRO A 49 -6.93 -14.20 -23.53
CA PRO A 49 -7.15 -15.65 -23.47
C PRO A 49 -5.95 -16.46 -22.97
N GLU A 50 -4.73 -16.01 -23.23
CA GLU A 50 -3.48 -16.62 -22.76
C GLU A 50 -3.26 -16.51 -21.24
N ALA A 51 -4.09 -15.73 -20.54
CA ALA A 51 -4.14 -15.72 -19.07
C ALA A 51 -4.88 -16.93 -18.50
N GLY A 52 -5.62 -17.68 -19.32
CA GLY A 52 -6.38 -18.87 -18.92
C GLY A 52 -5.49 -19.93 -18.25
N GLY A 53 -5.93 -20.41 -17.09
CA GLY A 53 -5.21 -21.44 -16.31
C GLY A 53 -3.93 -20.95 -15.62
N ARG A 54 -3.61 -19.66 -15.67
CA ARG A 54 -2.43 -19.07 -15.02
C ARG A 54 -2.80 -18.42 -13.69
N ARG A 55 -1.80 -18.30 -12.80
CA ARG A 55 -1.87 -17.53 -11.56
C ARG A 55 -0.89 -16.38 -11.65
N PHE A 56 -1.32 -15.20 -11.23
CA PHE A 56 -0.53 -13.98 -11.29
C PHE A 56 -0.29 -13.42 -9.89
N LEU A 57 0.94 -12.98 -9.64
CA LEU A 57 1.21 -12.11 -8.50
C LEU A 57 0.80 -10.68 -8.89
N CYS A 58 0.11 -10.01 -7.97
CA CYS A 58 -0.39 -8.65 -8.14
C CYS A 58 0.09 -7.80 -6.96
N ALA A 59 1.29 -7.25 -7.11
CA ALA A 59 1.95 -6.37 -6.16
C ALA A 59 2.70 -5.28 -6.92
N ALA A 60 2.74 -4.08 -6.36
CA ALA A 60 3.56 -2.98 -6.85
C ALA A 60 5.03 -3.41 -6.96
N ASP A 61 5.79 -2.71 -7.80
CA ASP A 61 7.20 -3.01 -8.01
C ASP A 61 8.02 -2.77 -6.73
N GLU A 62 7.61 -1.80 -5.91
CA GLU A 62 8.19 -1.54 -4.60
C GLU A 62 7.61 -2.46 -3.52
N VAL A 63 8.51 -3.12 -2.76
CA VAL A 63 8.16 -3.93 -1.59
C VAL A 63 8.83 -3.34 -0.34
N PRO A 64 8.32 -2.20 0.18
CA PRO A 64 8.99 -1.44 1.22
C PRO A 64 8.92 -2.11 2.59
N THR A 65 9.93 -1.84 3.42
CA THR A 65 9.88 -2.08 4.88
C THR A 65 8.86 -1.17 5.54
N TRP A 66 8.42 -1.53 6.74
CA TRP A 66 7.52 -0.65 7.52
C TRP A 66 8.17 0.69 7.88
N THR A 67 9.50 0.74 8.00
CA THR A 67 10.26 1.98 8.19
C THR A 67 10.16 2.88 6.95
N GLU A 68 10.33 2.31 5.76
CA GLU A 68 10.18 3.03 4.49
C GLU A 68 8.75 3.56 4.31
N VAL A 69 7.73 2.73 4.57
CA VAL A 69 6.31 3.16 4.52
C VAL A 69 6.05 4.31 5.48
N SER A 70 6.53 4.22 6.72
CA SER A 70 6.34 5.27 7.73
C SER A 70 7.08 6.55 7.34
N GLY A 71 8.29 6.44 6.79
CA GLY A 71 9.03 7.58 6.24
C GLY A 71 8.27 8.26 5.11
N TRP A 72 7.74 7.51 4.15
CA TRP A 72 6.94 8.07 3.05
C TRP A 72 5.65 8.72 3.54
N LEU A 73 4.95 8.12 4.50
CA LEU A 73 3.75 8.71 5.10
C LEU A 73 4.07 9.97 5.90
N LYS A 74 5.24 10.03 6.57
CA LYS A 74 5.72 11.25 7.23
C LYS A 74 6.05 12.37 6.23
N GLU A 75 6.60 12.03 5.07
CA GLU A 75 6.82 13.00 3.98
C GLU A 75 5.49 13.48 3.35
N ILE A 76 4.52 12.57 3.21
CA ILE A 76 3.19 12.89 2.68
C ILE A 76 2.42 13.78 3.66
N GLY A 77 2.47 13.46 4.96
CA GLY A 77 1.84 14.23 6.02
C GLY A 77 2.83 14.68 7.11
N PRO A 78 3.61 15.75 6.89
CA PRO A 78 4.59 16.24 7.85
C PRO A 78 4.00 16.62 9.20
N SER A 79 2.74 17.03 9.26
CA SER A 79 2.06 17.41 10.50
C SER A 79 1.51 16.21 11.28
N CYS A 80 1.43 15.04 10.65
CA CYS A 80 0.97 13.81 11.28
C CYS A 80 2.02 13.25 12.26
N PRO A 81 1.63 12.68 13.41
CA PRO A 81 2.52 12.12 14.43
C PRO A 81 3.10 10.74 14.05
N VAL A 82 3.45 10.52 12.78
CA VAL A 82 4.01 9.24 12.31
C VAL A 82 5.32 8.92 13.03
N VAL A 83 5.41 7.71 13.60
CA VAL A 83 6.64 7.18 14.19
C VAL A 83 7.52 6.61 13.08
N VAL A 84 8.77 7.06 13.00
CA VAL A 84 9.74 6.67 11.94
C VAL A 84 10.97 5.95 12.47
N ASP A 85 11.04 5.72 13.78
CA ASP A 85 12.15 5.02 14.40
C ASP A 85 12.23 3.58 13.87
N ALA A 86 13.45 3.15 13.56
CA ALA A 86 13.68 1.79 13.09
C ALA A 86 13.29 0.76 14.18
N PRO A 87 12.85 -0.44 13.80
CA PRO A 87 12.51 -1.48 14.76
C PRO A 87 13.72 -1.85 15.62
N ALA A 88 13.53 -2.01 16.94
CA ALA A 88 14.61 -2.37 17.86
C ALA A 88 15.30 -3.71 17.52
N ALA A 89 14.56 -4.62 16.85
CA ALA A 89 15.08 -5.90 16.38
C ALA A 89 15.80 -5.82 15.02
N GLY A 90 15.97 -4.62 14.45
CA GLY A 90 16.51 -4.40 13.10
C GLY A 90 15.44 -4.50 11.99
N GLU A 91 15.86 -4.27 10.74
CA GLU A 91 14.95 -4.17 9.59
C GLU A 91 14.29 -5.49 9.17
N GLY A 92 14.81 -6.64 9.61
CA GLY A 92 14.28 -7.97 9.23
C GLY A 92 14.55 -8.35 7.78
N ALA A 93 13.67 -9.19 7.22
CA ALA A 93 13.77 -9.71 5.85
C ALA A 93 13.03 -8.83 4.83
N ARG A 94 13.67 -8.59 3.68
CA ARG A 94 13.04 -7.93 2.54
C ARG A 94 12.53 -8.96 1.54
N MET A 95 11.22 -8.98 1.33
CA MET A 95 10.58 -9.75 0.29
C MET A 95 10.81 -9.15 -1.10
N THR A 96 10.80 -10.00 -2.12
CA THR A 96 10.77 -9.62 -3.53
C THR A 96 9.55 -10.24 -4.18
N MET A 97 8.93 -9.52 -5.13
CA MET A 97 7.73 -9.96 -5.83
C MET A 97 8.00 -9.99 -7.33
N ASP A 98 7.97 -11.19 -7.93
CA ASP A 98 8.07 -11.33 -9.37
C ASP A 98 6.69 -11.25 -10.02
N CYS A 99 6.29 -10.03 -10.35
CA CYS A 99 5.05 -9.76 -11.08
C CYS A 99 5.26 -9.72 -12.61
N SER A 100 6.37 -10.25 -13.15
CA SER A 100 6.68 -10.22 -14.59
C SER A 100 5.60 -10.87 -15.45
N ALA A 101 5.01 -11.98 -14.98
CA ALA A 101 3.93 -12.67 -15.67
C ALA A 101 2.67 -11.80 -15.85
N LEU A 102 2.33 -10.96 -14.88
CA LEU A 102 1.18 -10.05 -15.00
C LEU A 102 1.53 -8.87 -15.90
N LYS A 103 2.75 -8.32 -15.74
CA LYS A 103 3.28 -7.23 -16.57
C LYS A 103 3.50 -7.63 -18.05
N SER A 104 3.55 -8.93 -18.36
CA SER A 104 3.60 -9.40 -19.74
C SER A 104 2.24 -9.31 -20.45
N LEU A 105 1.13 -9.17 -19.73
CA LEU A 105 -0.16 -8.89 -20.34
C LEU A 105 -0.15 -7.45 -20.88
N SER A 106 -0.59 -7.29 -22.13
CA SER A 106 -0.46 -6.01 -22.81
C SER A 106 -1.23 -4.90 -22.09
N GLY A 107 -0.62 -3.72 -21.95
CA GLY A 107 -1.24 -2.57 -21.30
C GLY A 107 -1.26 -2.60 -19.76
N PHE A 108 -0.63 -3.59 -19.13
CA PHE A 108 -0.58 -3.68 -17.67
C PHE A 108 0.70 -3.08 -17.08
N THR A 109 0.52 -2.14 -16.14
CA THR A 109 1.59 -1.49 -15.37
C THR A 109 1.08 -1.17 -13.98
N PHE A 110 1.92 -1.25 -12.95
CA PHE A 110 1.54 -0.85 -11.60
C PHE A 110 1.71 0.65 -11.40
N LYS A 111 0.84 1.23 -10.58
CA LYS A 111 0.99 2.57 -10.05
C LYS A 111 2.11 2.60 -9.02
N PRO A 112 2.93 3.67 -8.95
CA PRO A 112 3.94 3.82 -7.92
C PRO A 112 3.31 3.78 -6.52
N LEU A 113 3.86 2.94 -5.63
CA LEU A 113 3.24 2.70 -4.32
C LEU A 113 3.10 3.98 -3.47
N LYS A 114 4.04 4.92 -3.59
CA LYS A 114 3.98 6.20 -2.87
C LYS A 114 2.77 7.06 -3.27
N GLU A 115 2.30 6.96 -4.52
CA GLU A 115 1.09 7.63 -4.97
C GLU A 115 -0.18 6.97 -4.41
N THR A 116 -0.19 5.65 -4.28
CA THR A 116 -1.27 4.91 -3.60
C THR A 116 -1.37 5.32 -2.14
N LEU A 117 -0.24 5.39 -1.42
CA LEU A 117 -0.21 5.86 -0.03
C LEU A 117 -0.67 7.32 0.10
N ARG A 118 -0.29 8.19 -0.84
CA ARG A 118 -0.75 9.58 -0.87
C ARG A 118 -2.27 9.65 -1.03
N ALA A 119 -2.82 8.97 -2.03
CA ALA A 119 -4.26 8.96 -2.28
C ALA A 119 -5.05 8.39 -1.09
N GLN A 120 -4.51 7.35 -0.43
CA GLN A 120 -5.11 6.79 0.78
C GLN A 120 -5.08 7.78 1.95
N ALA A 121 -3.96 8.48 2.16
CA ALA A 121 -3.85 9.49 3.20
C ALA A 121 -4.83 10.65 2.96
N GLU A 122 -4.92 11.16 1.74
CA GLU A 122 -5.87 12.21 1.33
C GLU A 122 -7.33 11.77 1.56
N SER A 123 -7.68 10.54 1.19
CA SER A 123 -9.00 9.97 1.46
C SER A 123 -9.34 9.92 2.97
N LEU A 124 -8.37 9.58 3.82
CA LEU A 124 -8.55 9.60 5.27
C LEU A 124 -8.73 11.02 5.84
N VAL A 125 -8.10 12.03 5.23
CA VAL A 125 -8.33 13.45 5.55
C VAL A 125 -9.72 13.89 5.14
N ASP A 126 -10.15 13.58 3.90
CA ASP A 126 -11.47 13.93 3.38
C ASP A 126 -12.61 13.30 4.19
N LEU A 127 -12.37 12.10 4.73
CA LEU A 127 -13.30 11.41 5.63
C LEU A 127 -13.24 11.93 7.08
N GLY A 128 -12.27 12.78 7.43
CA GLY A 128 -12.11 13.37 8.75
C GLY A 128 -11.47 12.46 9.80
N PHE A 129 -10.81 11.38 9.38
CA PHE A 129 -10.08 10.47 10.27
C PHE A 129 -8.68 10.99 10.64
N VAL A 130 -8.09 11.79 9.76
CA VAL A 130 -6.77 12.41 9.95
C VAL A 130 -6.92 13.92 9.80
N GLY A 131 -6.08 14.69 10.51
CA GLY A 131 -5.97 16.13 10.31
C GLY A 131 -5.43 16.48 8.92
N LYS A 132 -5.06 17.74 8.69
CA LYS A 132 -4.32 18.09 7.47
C LYS A 132 -3.01 17.31 7.42
N LEU A 133 -2.54 16.98 6.21
CA LEU A 133 -1.26 16.32 5.98
C LEU A 133 -0.09 17.26 6.32
#